data_AF-A0A5C8J855-F1
#
_entry.id   AF-A0A5C8J855-F1
#
_cell.length_a   1.000
_cell.length_b   1.000
_cell.length_c   1.000
_cell.angle_alpha   90.00
_cell.angle_beta   90.00
_cell.angle_gamma   90.00
#
_symmetry.space_group_name_H-M   'P 1'
#
loop_
_entity.id
_entity.type
_entity.pdbx_description
1 polymer ?
#
loop_
_entity_poly.entity_id
_entity_poly.type
_entity_poly.pdbx_seq_one_letter_code
_entity_poly.pdbx_strand_id
1 'polypeptide(L)'
;MQTSKTIKDQQRAYAQRLLAALGKHLSARDVTAVLIITADGRPALDVTDIRGRMRRVFVHLSFCWFYWGDRSDERVSFLQMAGAVERIEQAARDGWHEGEQGELSINLDQILDAHRG
;
A
#
# COMPACT_ATOMS: atom_id res chain seq x y z
N MET A 1 -18.52 22.76 -7.18
CA MET A 1 -17.39 22.28 -6.35
C MET A 1 -17.74 21.12 -5.39
N GLN A 2 -18.89 20.44 -5.52
CA GLN A 2 -19.31 19.38 -4.58
C GLN A 2 -18.86 17.97 -4.98
N THR A 3 -18.63 17.73 -6.28
CA THR A 3 -18.23 16.45 -6.86
C THR A 3 -16.83 15.98 -6.47
N SER A 4 -15.87 16.89 -6.35
CA SER A 4 -14.47 16.56 -6.02
C SER A 4 -14.32 16.00 -4.59
N LYS A 5 -15.08 16.53 -3.61
CA LYS A 5 -15.08 16.02 -2.24
C LYS A 5 -15.61 14.58 -2.20
N THR A 6 -16.67 14.31 -2.94
CA THR A 6 -17.26 12.96 -3.05
C THR A 6 -16.32 11.96 -3.72
N ILE A 7 -15.58 12.35 -4.76
CA ILE A 7 -14.61 11.46 -5.43
C ILE A 7 -13.46 11.10 -4.49
N LYS A 8 -12.90 12.08 -3.75
CA LYS A 8 -11.84 11.80 -2.77
C LYS A 8 -12.33 10.87 -1.65
N ASP A 9 -13.57 11.06 -1.19
CA ASP A 9 -14.17 10.19 -0.19
C ASP A 9 -14.39 8.75 -0.72
N GLN A 10 -14.83 8.61 -1.97
CA GLN A 10 -14.98 7.31 -2.62
C GLN A 10 -13.63 6.61 -2.81
N GLN A 11 -12.59 7.33 -3.26
CA GLN A 11 -11.23 6.81 -3.40
C GLN A 11 -10.67 6.34 -2.06
N ARG A 12 -10.84 7.14 -1.00
CA ARG A 12 -10.44 6.78 0.36
C ARG A 12 -11.16 5.52 0.85
N ALA A 13 -12.48 5.45 0.67
CA ALA A 13 -13.27 4.29 1.06
C ALA A 13 -12.88 3.02 0.27
N TYR A 14 -12.52 3.17 -1.01
CA TYR A 14 -12.06 2.07 -1.83
C TYR A 14 -10.67 1.57 -1.40
N ALA A 15 -9.72 2.48 -1.16
CA ALA A 15 -8.40 2.14 -0.62
C ALA A 15 -8.51 1.41 0.73
N GLN A 16 -9.38 1.89 1.62
CA GLN A 16 -9.63 1.23 2.90
C GLN A 16 -10.20 -0.18 2.74
N ARG A 17 -11.12 -0.41 1.79
CA ARG A 17 -11.63 -1.76 1.49
C ARG A 17 -10.55 -2.70 0.97
N LEU A 18 -9.67 -2.21 0.08
CA LEU A 18 -8.53 -2.98 -0.43
C LEU A 18 -7.58 -3.38 0.70
N LEU A 19 -7.23 -2.44 1.59
CA LEU A 19 -6.34 -2.70 2.73
C LEU A 19 -6.99 -3.64 3.77
N ALA A 20 -8.29 -3.50 4.03
CA ALA A 20 -9.00 -4.41 4.91
C ALA A 20 -9.04 -5.85 4.36
N ALA A 21 -9.25 -6.00 3.04
CA ALA A 21 -9.19 -7.29 2.38
C ALA A 21 -7.77 -7.90 2.46
N LEU A 22 -6.74 -7.11 2.15
CA LEU A 22 -5.34 -7.52 2.28
C LEU A 22 -5.03 -7.96 3.72
N GLY A 23 -5.42 -7.16 4.72
CA GLY A 23 -5.23 -7.48 6.13
C GLY A 23 -5.86 -8.81 6.52
N LYS A 24 -7.12 -9.05 6.11
CA LYS A 24 -7.81 -10.33 6.36
C LYS A 24 -7.03 -11.52 5.77
N HIS A 25 -6.53 -11.39 4.55
CA HIS A 25 -5.77 -12.45 3.90
C HIS A 25 -4.40 -12.68 4.57
N LEU A 26 -3.70 -11.63 4.99
CA LEU A 26 -2.44 -11.73 5.73
C LEU A 26 -2.64 -12.37 7.11
N SER A 27 -3.69 -11.99 7.84
CA SER A 27 -4.01 -12.59 9.14
C SER A 27 -4.34 -14.08 9.02
N ALA A 28 -4.97 -14.52 7.92
CA ALA A 28 -5.21 -15.94 7.67
C ALA A 28 -3.91 -16.75 7.40
N ARG A 29 -2.77 -16.07 7.23
CA ARG A 29 -1.44 -16.65 7.03
C ARG A 29 -0.48 -16.34 8.19
N ASP A 30 -1.05 -16.00 9.35
CA ASP A 30 -0.33 -15.65 10.59
C ASP A 30 0.59 -14.43 10.49
N VAL A 31 0.34 -13.55 9.50
CA VAL A 31 1.03 -12.25 9.41
C VAL A 31 0.19 -11.20 10.14
N THR A 32 0.78 -10.59 11.17
CA THR A 32 0.12 -9.52 11.93
C THR A 32 0.02 -8.27 11.06
N ALA A 33 -1.22 -7.84 10.79
CA ALA A 33 -1.52 -6.68 9.98
C ALA A 33 -2.65 -5.86 10.62
N VAL A 34 -2.43 -4.56 10.82
CA VAL A 34 -3.37 -3.67 11.50
C VAL A 34 -3.74 -2.52 10.59
N LEU A 35 -5.05 -2.35 10.33
CA LEU A 35 -5.55 -1.23 9.54
C LEU A 35 -5.52 0.04 10.38
N ILE A 36 -4.88 1.09 9.86
CA ILE A 36 -4.74 2.38 10.52
C ILE A 36 -5.15 3.52 9.59
N ILE A 37 -5.47 4.67 10.19
CA ILE A 37 -5.61 5.94 9.50
C ILE A 37 -4.45 6.83 9.95
N THR A 38 -3.66 7.33 9.01
CA THR A 38 -2.52 8.21 9.30
C THR A 38 -2.98 9.60 9.73
N ALA A 39 -2.04 10.42 10.23
CA ALA A 39 -2.34 11.78 10.70
C ALA A 39 -2.90 12.70 9.59
N ASP A 40 -2.50 12.49 8.34
CA ASP A 40 -3.02 13.17 7.15
C ASP A 40 -4.35 12.57 6.63
N GLY A 41 -4.91 11.57 7.34
CA GLY A 41 -6.20 10.96 7.04
C GLY A 41 -6.16 9.87 5.97
N ARG A 42 -4.98 9.40 5.58
CA ARG A 42 -4.78 8.36 4.58
C ARG A 42 -4.91 6.96 5.22
N PRO A 43 -5.67 6.03 4.62
CA PRO A 43 -5.72 4.67 5.11
C PRO A 43 -4.43 3.93 4.76
N ALA A 44 -3.94 3.12 5.69
CA ALA A 44 -2.78 2.26 5.52
C ALA A 44 -2.93 0.97 6.34
N LEU A 45 -2.05 0.00 6.08
CA LEU A 45 -1.99 -1.26 6.80
C LEU A 45 -0.57 -1.43 7.37
N ASP A 46 -0.43 -1.41 8.69
CA ASP A 46 0.84 -1.68 9.35
C ASP A 46 1.03 -3.20 9.44
N VAL A 47 2.08 -3.71 8.80
CA VAL A 47 2.40 -5.14 8.71
C VAL A 47 3.70 -5.41 9.46
N THR A 48 3.68 -6.37 10.38
CA THR A 48 4.84 -6.75 11.19
C THR A 48 5.63 -7.87 10.51
N ASP A 49 6.96 -7.72 10.41
CA ASP A 49 7.86 -8.77 9.92
C ASP A 49 8.23 -9.79 11.01
N ILE A 50 8.96 -10.84 10.61
CA ILE A 50 9.46 -11.89 11.50
C ILE A 50 10.40 -11.38 12.61
N ARG A 51 10.93 -10.16 12.49
CA ARG A 51 11.81 -9.51 13.47
C ARG A 51 11.07 -8.49 14.34
N GLY A 52 9.73 -8.43 14.24
CA GLY A 52 8.90 -7.49 14.99
C GLY A 52 8.93 -6.06 14.47
N ARG A 53 9.50 -5.80 13.30
CA ARG A 53 9.52 -4.47 12.68
C ARG A 53 8.23 -4.24 11.91
N MET A 54 7.64 -3.07 12.08
CA MET A 54 6.44 -2.68 11.34
C MET A 54 6.81 -1.95 10.06
N ARG A 55 6.07 -2.24 8.98
CA ARG A 55 6.12 -1.49 7.73
C ARG A 55 4.72 -1.12 7.29
N ARG A 56 4.55 0.11 6.82
CA ARG A 56 3.26 0.63 6.42
C ARG A 56 2.99 0.39 4.95
N VAL A 57 1.99 -0.44 4.66
CA VAL A 57 1.49 -0.68 3.31
C VAL A 57 0.41 0.34 2.97
N PHE A 58 0.57 1.01 1.85
CA PHE A 58 -0.39 1.96 1.29
C PHE A 58 -0.97 1.46 -0.02
N VAL A 59 -2.04 2.13 -0.48
CA VAL A 59 -2.61 1.92 -1.82
C VAL A 59 -2.24 3.09 -2.72
N HIS A 60 -1.82 2.78 -3.93
CA HIS A 60 -1.71 3.74 -5.03
C HIS A 60 -2.74 3.39 -6.11
N LEU A 61 -3.88 4.08 -6.10
CA LEU A 61 -5.04 3.74 -6.94
C LEU A 61 -4.76 3.86 -8.45
N SER A 62 -4.06 4.90 -8.90
CA SER A 62 -3.83 5.12 -10.34
C SER A 62 -2.95 4.06 -11.01
N PHE A 63 -2.05 3.43 -10.25
CA PHE A 63 -1.15 2.37 -10.72
C PHE A 63 -1.62 0.98 -10.27
N CYS A 64 -2.75 0.92 -9.57
CA CYS A 64 -3.29 -0.30 -9.02
C CYS A 64 -2.32 -1.09 -8.11
N TRP A 65 -1.59 -0.40 -7.23
CA TRP A 65 -0.56 -1.02 -6.37
C TRP A 65 -0.89 -0.97 -4.89
N PHE A 66 -0.47 -2.02 -4.18
CA PHE A 66 0.01 -1.90 -2.81
C PHE A 66 1.50 -1.57 -2.83
N TYR A 67 1.95 -0.74 -1.90
CA TYR A 67 3.37 -0.41 -1.77
C TYR A 67 3.76 -0.12 -0.33
N TRP A 68 5.02 -0.36 0.02
CA TRP A 68 5.53 -0.23 1.39
C TRP A 68 6.95 0.38 1.44
N GLY A 69 7.37 1.00 0.35
CA GLY A 69 8.62 1.75 0.23
C GLY A 69 8.77 2.32 -1.18
N ASP A 70 9.96 2.81 -1.50
CA ASP A 70 10.30 3.46 -2.77
C ASP A 70 11.02 2.52 -3.75
N ARG A 71 11.44 1.34 -3.28
CA ARG A 71 12.19 0.39 -4.11
C ARG A 71 11.32 -0.31 -5.13
N SER A 72 11.99 -0.79 -6.19
CA SER A 72 11.31 -1.46 -7.30
C SER A 72 10.50 -2.69 -6.90
N ASP A 73 10.95 -3.37 -5.85
CA ASP A 73 10.40 -4.60 -5.33
C ASP A 73 9.46 -4.38 -4.12
N GLU A 74 9.31 -3.14 -3.64
CA GLU A 74 8.46 -2.76 -2.51
C GLU A 74 7.05 -2.32 -2.94
N ARG A 75 6.59 -2.87 -4.06
CA ARG A 75 5.26 -2.66 -4.64
C ARG A 75 4.76 -3.92 -5.33
N VAL A 76 3.44 -4.11 -5.32
CA VAL A 76 2.77 -5.22 -5.99
C VAL A 76 1.39 -4.81 -6.45
N SER A 77 0.93 -5.35 -7.59
CA SER A 77 -0.42 -5.04 -8.08
C SER A 77 -1.51 -5.63 -7.19
N PHE A 78 -2.49 -4.81 -6.80
CA PHE A 78 -3.68 -5.29 -6.10
C PHE A 78 -4.75 -5.90 -7.02
N LEU A 79 -4.55 -5.86 -8.34
CA LEU A 79 -5.47 -6.49 -9.31
C LEU A 79 -5.49 -8.02 -9.17
N GLN A 80 -4.39 -8.58 -8.67
CA GLN A 80 -4.24 -10.00 -8.34
C GLN A 80 -4.05 -10.13 -6.83
N MET A 81 -5.14 -10.06 -6.06
CA MET A 81 -5.09 -10.05 -4.59
C MET A 81 -4.30 -11.24 -4.02
N ALA A 82 -4.46 -12.45 -4.58
CA ALA A 82 -3.71 -13.62 -4.13
C ALA A 82 -2.19 -13.43 -4.24
N GLY A 83 -1.71 -12.98 -5.42
CA GLY A 83 -0.29 -12.69 -5.64
C GLY A 83 0.22 -11.52 -4.81
N ALA A 84 -0.63 -10.51 -4.56
CA ALA A 84 -0.28 -9.41 -3.65
C ALA A 84 -0.05 -9.88 -2.22
N VAL A 85 -0.94 -10.75 -1.71
CA VAL A 85 -0.82 -11.34 -0.37
C VAL A 85 0.45 -12.17 -0.28
N GLU A 86 0.72 -13.04 -1.25
CA GLU A 86 1.94 -13.86 -1.30
C GLU A 86 3.20 -13.01 -1.28
N ARG A 87 3.23 -11.94 -2.07
CA ARG A 87 4.41 -11.07 -2.16
C ARG A 87 4.70 -10.31 -0.86
N ILE A 88 3.65 -9.81 -0.20
CA ILE A 88 3.77 -9.05 1.06
C ILE A 88 4.08 -10.00 2.23
N GLU A 89 3.44 -11.17 2.27
CA GLU A 89 3.76 -12.22 3.24
C GLU A 89 5.23 -12.66 3.11
N GLN A 90 5.71 -12.92 1.90
CA GLN A 90 7.10 -13.29 1.67
C GLN A 90 8.05 -12.20 2.16
N ALA A 91 7.76 -10.93 1.84
CA ALA A 91 8.57 -9.81 2.32
C ALA A 91 8.57 -9.69 3.87
N ALA A 92 7.42 -9.92 4.51
CA ALA A 92 7.32 -9.94 5.98
C ALA A 92 8.11 -11.13 6.59
N ARG A 93 8.15 -12.28 5.92
CA ARG A 93 8.93 -13.44 6.35
C ARG A 93 10.43 -13.28 6.15
N ASP A 94 10.84 -12.68 5.04
CA ASP A 94 12.25 -12.38 4.75
C ASP A 94 12.79 -11.28 5.69
N GLY A 95 11.87 -10.46 6.22
CA GLY A 95 12.18 -9.29 7.00
C GLY A 95 12.16 -8.04 6.14
N TRP A 96 11.59 -6.95 6.66
CA TRP A 96 11.63 -5.68 5.97
C TRP A 96 13.06 -5.21 5.75
N HIS A 97 13.27 -4.42 4.71
CA HIS A 97 14.57 -3.80 4.51
C HIS A 97 14.95 -2.91 5.71
N GLU A 98 16.25 -2.77 5.98
CA GLU A 98 16.74 -1.89 7.05
C GLU A 98 16.72 -0.42 6.62
N GLY A 99 16.42 0.48 7.57
CA GLY A 99 16.33 1.90 7.32
C GLY A 99 14.91 2.43 7.18
N GLU A 100 14.82 3.74 6.95
CA GLU A 100 13.57 4.48 6.88
C GLU A 100 12.70 4.00 5.72
N GLN A 101 11.38 4.04 5.91
CA GLN A 101 10.45 3.77 4.83
C GLN A 101 10.49 4.94 3.85
N GLY A 102 11.05 4.69 2.66
CA GLY A 102 10.96 5.65 1.56
C GLY A 102 9.49 5.95 1.24
N GLU A 103 9.17 7.22 1.01
CA GLU A 103 7.89 7.58 0.44
C GLU A 103 7.92 7.30 -1.06
N LEU A 104 6.86 6.68 -1.58
CA LEU A 104 6.69 6.50 -3.01
C LEU A 104 6.44 7.88 -3.65
N SER A 105 7.51 8.60 -3.96
CA SER A 105 7.49 9.90 -4.63
C SER A 105 7.34 9.71 -6.14
N ILE A 106 6.30 9.01 -6.57
CA ILE A 106 5.95 9.02 -8.00
C ILE A 106 5.22 10.32 -8.27
N ASN A 107 5.97 11.29 -8.79
CA ASN A 107 5.38 12.50 -9.31
C ASN A 107 4.65 12.17 -10.63
N LEU A 108 3.34 11.97 -10.52
CA LEU A 108 2.45 11.72 -11.67
C LEU A 108 2.53 12.85 -12.71
N ASP A 109 2.84 14.08 -12.31
CA ASP A 109 2.99 15.20 -13.24
C ASP A 109 4.21 15.02 -14.15
N GLN A 110 5.32 14.49 -13.62
CA GLN A 110 6.52 14.18 -14.43
C GLN A 110 6.31 13.05 -15.44
N ILE A 111 5.50 12.05 -15.09
CA ILE A 111 5.23 10.92 -15.99
C ILE A 111 4.32 11.35 -17.15
N LEU A 112 3.36 12.24 -16.89
CA LEU A 112 2.50 12.80 -17.93
C LEU A 112 3.26 13.73 -18.88
N ASP A 113 4.21 14.53 -18.37
CA ASP A 113 5.07 15.38 -19.20
C ASP A 113 5.99 14.55 -20.10
N ALA A 114 6.53 13.42 -19.61
CA ALA A 114 7.38 12.52 -20.39
C ALA A 114 6.65 11.81 -21.54
N HIS A 115 5.32 11.66 -21.46
CA HIS A 115 4.48 11.05 -22.51
C HIS A 115 3.80 12.06 -23.44
N ARG A 116 4.00 13.36 -23.22
CA ARG A 116 3.55 14.45 -24.11
C ARG A 116 4.68 15.04 -24.98
N GLY A 117 5.89 14.48 -24.87
CA GLY A 117 7.02 14.77 -25.76
C GLY A 117 6.91 14.06 -27.09
#